data_AF-A0A3N4I412-F1
#
_entry.id   AF-A0A3N4I412-F1
#
_cell.length_a   1.000
_cell.length_b   1.000
_cell.length_c   1.000
_cell.angle_alpha   90.00
_cell.angle_beta   90.00
_cell.angle_gamma   90.00
#
_symmetry.space_group_name_H-M   'P 1'
#
loop_
_entity.id
_entity.type
_entity.pdbx_description
1 polymer ?
#
loop_
_entity_poly.entity_id
_entity_poly.type
_entity_poly.pdbx_seq_one_letter_code
_entity_poly.pdbx_strand_id
1 'polypeptide(L)'
;MATALDSTTAKLKALNINLSPPTQTRLEHLKNETLASKDPKDKVNRLAVIAAYENGDIDLAGQPLGHVCIFWGGVRKTGWFELPNFGHDDVLQLAMKWKSENSVGRMWFEPFSGSRS
;
A
#
# COMPACT_ATOMS: atom_id res chain seq x y z
N MET A 1 20.34 -16.93 32.20
CA MET A 1 20.37 -17.07 30.72
C MET A 1 18.96 -16.89 30.19
N ALA A 2 18.84 -16.18 29.09
CA ALA A 2 17.65 -15.47 28.61
C ALA A 2 16.53 -16.38 28.07
N THR A 3 15.27 -15.99 28.33
CA THR A 3 14.11 -16.35 27.51
C THR A 3 13.35 -15.07 27.14
N ALA A 4 13.99 -14.26 26.30
CA ALA A 4 13.39 -13.09 25.65
C ALA A 4 12.67 -13.50 24.34
N LEU A 5 11.80 -14.52 24.41
CA LEU A 5 11.10 -15.05 23.22
C LEU A 5 9.58 -14.87 23.25
N ASP A 6 9.02 -14.29 24.32
CA ASP A 6 7.56 -14.26 24.50
C ASP A 6 6.92 -12.86 24.35
N SER A 7 7.74 -11.80 24.28
CA SER A 7 7.24 -10.42 24.24
C SER A 7 6.92 -9.91 22.81
N THR A 8 7.38 -10.60 21.77
CA THR A 8 7.21 -10.17 20.37
C THR A 8 5.95 -10.75 19.75
N THR A 9 5.62 -12.00 20.08
CA THR A 9 4.43 -12.71 19.57
C THR A 9 3.14 -12.12 20.16
N ALA A 10 3.20 -11.56 21.37
CA ALA A 10 2.08 -10.88 22.02
C ALA A 10 1.84 -9.44 21.52
N LYS A 11 2.80 -8.79 20.85
CA LYS A 11 2.61 -7.46 20.24
C LYS A 11 1.89 -7.50 18.88
N LEU A 12 1.71 -8.69 18.30
CA LEU A 12 0.94 -8.93 17.08
C LEU A 12 -0.54 -9.22 17.32
N LYS A 13 -0.98 -9.24 18.60
CA LYS A 13 -2.42 -9.30 18.93
C LYS A 13 -3.04 -7.93 18.74
N ALA A 14 -3.68 -7.76 17.59
CA ALA A 14 -4.80 -6.86 17.37
C ALA A 14 -4.57 -5.44 17.91
N LEU A 15 -3.77 -4.65 17.18
CA LEU A 15 -4.20 -3.26 17.02
C LEU A 15 -5.63 -3.35 16.49
N ASN A 16 -6.61 -2.99 17.32
CA ASN A 16 -7.98 -2.75 16.88
C ASN A 16 -7.94 -1.52 15.98
N ILE A 17 -7.34 -1.66 14.80
CA ILE A 17 -7.28 -0.59 13.82
C ILE A 17 -8.70 -0.43 13.36
N ASN A 18 -9.34 0.61 13.88
CA ASN A 18 -10.69 0.97 13.49
C ASN A 18 -10.59 1.61 12.11
N LEU A 19 -10.50 0.77 11.08
CA LEU A 19 -10.39 1.22 9.70
C LEU A 19 -11.63 2.05 9.36
N SER A 20 -11.41 3.18 8.70
CA SER A 20 -12.53 3.99 8.22
C SER A 20 -13.39 3.18 7.22
N PRO A 21 -14.71 3.45 7.12
CA PRO A 21 -15.56 2.72 6.18
C PRO A 21 -15.04 2.72 4.72
N PRO A 22 -14.51 3.83 4.17
CA PRO A 22 -13.90 3.82 2.84
C PRO A 22 -12.71 2.86 2.74
N THR A 23 -11.86 2.83 3.78
CA THR A 23 -10.71 1.92 3.86
C THR A 23 -11.14 0.47 3.93
N GLN A 24 -12.18 0.14 4.70
CA GLN A 24 -12.73 -1.22 4.76
C GLN A 24 -13.23 -1.68 3.38
N THR A 25 -14.03 -0.87 2.70
CA THR A 25 -14.54 -1.19 1.36
C THR A 25 -13.41 -1.40 0.35
N ARG A 26 -12.38 -0.53 0.36
CA ARG A 26 -11.22 -0.69 -0.53
C ARG A 26 -10.42 -1.95 -0.20
N LEU A 27 -10.21 -2.24 1.08
CA LEU A 27 -9.50 -3.43 1.55
C LEU A 27 -10.20 -4.72 1.10
N GLU A 28 -11.53 -4.80 1.26
CA GLU A 28 -12.33 -5.94 0.79
C GLU A 28 -12.23 -6.12 -0.72
N HIS A 29 -12.37 -5.03 -1.47
CA HIS A 29 -12.22 -5.04 -2.92
C HIS A 29 -10.84 -5.57 -3.34
N LEU A 30 -9.76 -5.05 -2.73
CA LEU A 30 -8.39 -5.50 -3.01
C LEU A 30 -8.19 -6.98 -2.69
N LYS A 31 -8.75 -7.47 -1.57
CA LYS A 31 -8.70 -8.90 -1.21
C LYS A 31 -9.38 -9.76 -2.28
N ASN A 32 -10.57 -9.37 -2.73
CA ASN A 32 -11.30 -10.08 -3.77
C ASN A 32 -10.55 -10.08 -5.12
N GLU A 33 -10.04 -8.93 -5.54
CA GLU A 33 -9.26 -8.84 -6.77
C GLU A 33 -7.94 -9.65 -6.69
N THR A 34 -7.31 -9.70 -5.52
CA THR A 34 -6.06 -10.47 -5.31
C THR A 34 -6.29 -11.96 -5.52
N LEU A 35 -7.45 -12.48 -5.08
CA LEU A 35 -7.83 -13.88 -5.32
C LEU A 35 -8.02 -14.17 -6.82
N ALA A 36 -8.51 -13.21 -7.59
CA ALA A 36 -8.73 -13.33 -9.02
C ALA A 36 -7.48 -13.08 -9.89
N SER A 37 -6.44 -12.45 -9.32
CA SER A 37 -5.25 -12.05 -10.09
C SER A 37 -4.39 -13.24 -10.52
N LYS A 38 -4.07 -13.30 -11.81
CA LYS A 38 -3.12 -14.27 -12.37
C LYS A 38 -1.70 -13.71 -12.54
N ASP A 39 -1.52 -12.39 -12.45
CA ASP A 39 -0.20 -11.75 -12.59
C ASP A 39 0.52 -11.73 -11.23
N PRO A 40 1.64 -12.46 -11.06
CA PRO A 40 2.37 -12.49 -9.81
C PRO A 40 2.89 -11.11 -9.37
N LYS A 41 3.22 -10.22 -10.31
CA LYS A 41 3.76 -8.89 -10.00
C LYS A 41 2.69 -7.99 -9.40
N ASP A 42 1.48 -8.01 -9.96
CA ASP A 42 0.36 -7.26 -9.43
C ASP A 42 -0.10 -7.85 -8.09
N LYS A 43 -0.06 -9.18 -7.96
CA LYS A 43 -0.38 -9.86 -6.70
C LYS A 43 0.53 -9.40 -5.55
N VAL A 44 1.83 -9.29 -5.80
CA VAL A 44 2.80 -8.83 -4.80
C VAL A 44 2.51 -7.39 -4.34
N ASN A 45 2.20 -6.48 -5.27
CA ASN A 45 1.84 -5.11 -4.89
C ASN A 45 0.50 -5.06 -4.14
N ARG A 46 -0.52 -5.79 -4.59
CA ARG A 46 -1.82 -5.83 -3.89
C ARG A 46 -1.69 -6.34 -2.46
N LEU A 47 -0.92 -7.41 -2.24
CA LEU A 47 -0.66 -7.92 -0.90
C LEU A 47 0.03 -6.87 -0.02
N ALA A 48 0.96 -6.09 -0.57
CA ALA A 48 1.61 -5.00 0.16
C ALA A 48 0.65 -3.85 0.50
N VAL A 49 -0.27 -3.50 -0.40
CA VAL A 49 -1.30 -2.50 -0.15
C VAL A 49 -2.27 -2.98 0.94
N ILE A 50 -2.72 -4.25 0.85
CA ILE A 50 -3.57 -4.89 1.87
C ILE A 50 -2.89 -4.83 3.24
N ALA A 51 -1.63 -5.25 3.33
CA ALA A 51 -0.87 -5.21 4.58
C ALA A 51 -0.71 -3.79 5.11
N ALA A 52 -0.49 -2.81 4.23
CA ALA A 52 -0.36 -1.41 4.64
C ALA A 52 -1.67 -0.85 5.23
N TYR A 53 -2.84 -1.24 4.70
CA TYR A 53 -4.12 -0.91 5.31
C TYR A 53 -4.32 -1.66 6.64
N GLU A 54 -4.06 -2.98 6.68
CA GLU A 54 -4.26 -3.81 7.87
C GLU A 54 -3.36 -3.41 9.06
N ASN A 55 -2.19 -2.84 8.78
CA ASN A 55 -1.27 -2.32 9.78
C ASN A 55 -1.50 -0.83 10.09
N GLY A 56 -2.43 -0.16 9.39
CA GLY A 56 -2.71 1.26 9.56
C GLY A 56 -1.59 2.17 9.04
N ASP A 57 -0.68 1.65 8.23
CA ASP A 57 0.37 2.44 7.59
C ASP A 57 -0.22 3.46 6.60
N ILE A 58 -1.33 3.09 5.96
CA ILE A 58 -2.15 3.96 5.13
C ILE A 58 -3.63 3.87 5.56
N ASP A 59 -4.34 4.98 5.46
CA ASP A 59 -5.79 5.09 5.63
C ASP A 59 -6.32 6.08 4.58
N LEU A 60 -7.49 5.81 4.03
CA LEU A 60 -8.20 6.70 3.12
C LEU A 60 -8.89 7.85 3.87
N ALA A 61 -9.13 7.72 5.18
CA ALA A 61 -9.74 8.78 5.95
C ALA A 61 -8.93 10.08 5.87
N GLY A 62 -9.60 11.17 5.50
CA GLY A 62 -8.99 12.50 5.44
C GLY A 62 -7.97 12.70 4.31
N GLN A 63 -7.84 11.75 3.37
CA GLN A 63 -6.96 11.93 2.22
C GLN A 63 -7.65 12.79 1.14
N PRO A 64 -6.95 13.78 0.56
CA PRO A 64 -7.56 14.62 -0.47
C PRO A 64 -7.76 13.86 -1.79
N LEU A 65 -8.77 14.27 -2.55
CA LEU A 65 -8.98 13.79 -3.92
C LEU A 65 -7.71 14.00 -4.77
N GLY A 66 -7.43 13.03 -5.66
CA GLY A 66 -6.27 13.09 -6.54
C GLY A 66 -4.93 12.69 -5.90
N HIS A 67 -4.92 12.34 -4.61
CA HIS A 67 -3.73 11.78 -3.97
C HIS A 67 -3.58 10.28 -4.26
N VAL A 68 -2.33 9.86 -4.39
CA VAL A 68 -1.94 8.46 -4.60
C VAL A 68 -0.82 8.06 -3.65
N CYS A 69 -0.73 6.76 -3.38
CA CYS A 69 0.40 6.14 -2.71
C CYS A 69 1.06 5.14 -3.68
N ILE A 70 2.38 5.23 -3.88
CA ILE A 70 3.09 4.35 -4.80
C ILE A 70 3.68 3.15 -4.07
N PHE A 71 3.51 1.98 -4.68
CA PHE A 71 4.17 0.74 -4.32
C PHE A 71 5.05 0.25 -5.48
N TRP A 72 6.18 -0.38 -5.16
CA TRP A 72 7.05 -1.04 -6.14
C TRP A 72 7.50 -2.39 -5.63
N GLY A 73 7.15 -3.46 -6.35
CA GLY A 73 7.59 -4.82 -6.04
C GLY A 73 7.23 -5.26 -4.62
N GLY A 74 6.07 -4.84 -4.11
CA GLY A 74 5.58 -5.22 -2.78
C GLY A 74 6.07 -4.33 -1.65
N VAL A 75 6.67 -3.17 -1.96
CA VAL A 75 7.16 -2.22 -0.96
C VAL A 75 6.48 -0.87 -1.18
N ARG A 76 5.94 -0.28 -0.11
CA ARG A 76 5.45 1.10 -0.13
C ARG A 76 6.65 2.05 -0.31
N LYS A 77 6.60 2.89 -1.35
CA LYS A 77 7.69 3.83 -1.67
C LYS A 77 7.41 5.26 -1.23
N THR A 78 6.15 5.64 -1.10
CA THR A 78 5.74 7.01 -0.76
C THR A 78 4.65 7.02 0.33
N GLY A 79 4.42 8.18 0.93
CA GLY A 79 3.13 8.47 1.57
C GLY A 79 2.08 8.84 0.51
N TRP A 80 0.93 9.37 0.96
CA TRP A 80 -0.05 10.00 0.08
C TRP A 80 0.51 11.31 -0.48
N PHE A 81 0.44 11.50 -1.79
CA PHE A 81 0.84 12.73 -2.45
C PHE A 81 -0.01 12.99 -3.70
N GLU A 82 -0.14 14.26 -4.08
CA GLU A 82 -0.87 14.68 -5.28
C GLU A 82 0.00 14.50 -6.55
N LEU A 83 -0.52 13.78 -7.54
CA LEU A 83 0.17 13.53 -8.81
C LEU A 83 0.65 14.81 -9.54
N PRO A 84 -0.15 15.89 -9.65
CA PRO A 84 0.30 17.16 -10.23
C PRO A 84 1.59 17.75 -9.63
N ASN A 85 1.92 17.42 -8.38
CA ASN A 85 3.11 17.93 -7.70
C ASN A 85 4.38 17.13 -8.04
N PHE A 86 4.25 16.02 -8.77
CA PHE A 86 5.36 15.31 -9.38
C PHE A 86 5.38 15.61 -10.88
N GLY A 87 6.48 16.20 -11.35
CA GLY A 87 6.74 16.24 -12.78
C GLY A 87 6.78 14.81 -13.34
N HIS A 88 6.36 14.61 -14.58
CA HIS A 88 6.46 13.31 -15.25
C HIS A 88 7.89 12.73 -15.15
N ASP A 89 8.89 13.61 -15.28
CA ASP A 89 10.30 13.27 -15.18
C ASP A 89 10.71 12.80 -13.78
N ASP A 90 10.12 13.35 -12.71
CA ASP A 90 10.42 12.95 -11.33
C ASP A 90 9.94 11.51 -11.05
N VAL A 91 8.72 11.19 -11.51
CA VAL A 91 8.17 9.82 -11.38
C VAL A 91 9.01 8.83 -12.18
N LEU A 92 9.45 9.21 -13.39
CA LEU A 92 10.31 8.38 -14.21
C LEU A 92 11.68 8.14 -13.57
N GLN A 93 12.32 9.18 -13.03
CA GLN A 93 13.60 9.04 -12.33
C GLN A 93 13.49 8.13 -11.11
N LEU A 94 12.42 8.30 -10.30
CA LEU A 94 12.15 7.41 -9.18
C LEU A 94 11.88 5.96 -9.64
N ALA A 95 11.13 5.77 -10.72
CA ALA A 95 10.88 4.46 -11.30
C ALA A 95 12.18 3.78 -11.74
N MET A 96 13.09 4.52 -12.40
CA MET A 96 14.39 4.01 -12.82
C MET A 96 15.24 3.60 -11.61
N LYS A 97 15.25 4.41 -10.54
CA LYS A 97 15.93 4.08 -9.29
C LYS A 97 15.34 2.82 -8.65
N TRP A 98 14.03 2.71 -8.51
CA TRP A 98 13.43 1.51 -7.90
C TRP A 98 13.59 0.27 -8.76
N LYS A 99 13.66 0.42 -10.09
CA LYS A 99 13.99 -0.67 -11.02
C LYS A 99 15.44 -1.14 -10.85
N SER A 100 16.39 -0.27 -10.54
CA SER A 100 17.77 -0.71 -10.26
C SER A 100 17.87 -1.44 -8.90
N GLU A 101 17.07 -1.04 -7.91
CA GLU A 101 16.97 -1.73 -6.61
C GLU A 101 16.25 -3.08 -6.70
N ASN A 102 15.17 -3.17 -7.49
CA ASN A 102 14.37 -4.37 -7.70
C ASN A 102 13.85 -4.41 -9.14
N SER A 103 14.61 -5.06 -10.01
CA SER A 103 14.37 -5.10 -11.46
C SER A 103 13.14 -5.89 -11.88
N VAL A 104 12.62 -6.77 -11.02
CA VAL A 104 11.42 -7.57 -11.28
C VAL A 104 10.14 -6.90 -10.80
N GLY A 105 10.27 -5.85 -9.97
CA GLY A 105 9.15 -5.07 -9.46
C GLY A 105 8.36 -4.35 -10.56
N ARG A 106 7.11 -4.02 -10.24
CA ARG A 106 6.23 -3.18 -11.05
C ARG A 106 5.70 -2.06 -10.19
N MET A 107 5.46 -0.90 -10.80
CA MET A 107 4.81 0.23 -10.15
C MET A 107 3.32 -0.04 -9.95
N TRP A 108 2.80 0.28 -8.77
CA TRP A 108 1.37 0.30 -8.47
C TRP A 108 1.01 1.64 -7.84
N PHE A 109 -0.01 2.27 -8.38
CA PHE A 109 -0.61 3.47 -7.80
C PHE A 109 -1.84 3.02 -7.02
N GLU A 110 -1.82 3.22 -5.70
CA GLU A 110 -3.02 3.09 -4.89
C GLU A 110 -3.70 4.47 -4.85
N PRO A 111 -4.84 4.66 -5.52
CA PRO A 111 -5.51 5.94 -5.58
C PRO A 111 -6.42 6.15 -4.37
N PHE A 112 -6.56 7.39 -3.91
CA PHE A 112 -7.74 7.77 -3.17
C PHE A 112 -8.90 7.95 -4.16
N SER A 113 -9.77 6.94 -4.25
CA SER A 113 -11.06 7.07 -4.93
C SER A 113 -12.14 7.44 -3.91
N GLY A 114 -12.15 8.71 -3.47
CA GLY A 114 -13.34 9.23 -2.83
C GLY A 114 -14.51 9.05 -3.79
N SER A 115 -15.57 8.35 -3.36
CA SER A 115 -16.80 8.28 -4.13
C SER A 115 -17.25 9.70 -4.44
N ARG A 116 -17.41 10.05 -5.72
CA ARG A 116 -18.13 11.27 -6.09
C ARG A 116 -19.56 11.09 -5.58
N SER A 117 -19.87 11.75 -4.46
CA SER A 117 -21.24 11.98 -4.02
C SER A 117 -22.00 12.79 -5.06
#